data_AF-A0A0C9R934-F1
#
_entry.id   AF-A0A0C9R934-F1
#
_cell.length_a   1.000
_cell.length_b   1.000
_cell.length_c   1.000
_cell.angle_alpha   90.00
_cell.angle_beta   90.00
_cell.angle_gamma   90.00
#
_symmetry.space_group_name_H-M   'P 1'
#
loop_
_entity.id
_entity.type
_entity.pdbx_description
1 polymer ?
#
loop_
_entity_poly.entity_id
_entity_poly.type
_entity_poly.pdbx_seq_one_letter_code
_entity_poly.pdbx_strand_id
1 'polypeptide(L)'
;MALPVASRFLRLSVDNFYQISRKTILRSCNSTSVMSQRYGTAPEQNAEASEVSELSENEKKLKSEMDQLGKEILVLRERNSELDDKYKRALADGENLRMRLTKQIEDAKLFGIQGFCKDLLDVADILGKATESVPKDELTERNPHLKTLYEGLRMTESQLHKVSRFSLFSPETFIENIF
;
A
#
# COMPACT_ATOMS: atom_id res chain seq x y z
N MET A 1 16.81 -0.53 -33.40
CA MET A 1 15.66 -0.91 -32.55
C MET A 1 16.17 -1.22 -31.14
N ALA A 2 16.47 -0.18 -30.36
CA ALA A 2 17.02 -0.32 -29.00
C ALA A 2 15.86 -0.27 -27.99
N LEU A 3 15.55 -1.39 -27.36
CA LEU A 3 14.61 -1.43 -26.22
C LEU A 3 15.29 -0.73 -25.03
N PRO A 4 14.62 0.24 -24.37
CA PRO A 4 15.23 1.05 -23.34
C PRO A 4 15.60 0.18 -22.14
N VAL A 5 16.86 0.31 -21.71
CA VAL A 5 17.50 -0.32 -20.55
C VAL A 5 16.64 -0.21 -19.27
N ALA A 6 15.79 0.82 -19.19
CA ALA A 6 14.79 1.01 -18.13
C ALA A 6 13.83 -0.18 -17.95
N SER A 7 13.48 -0.89 -19.02
CA SER A 7 12.56 -2.04 -18.96
C SER A 7 13.16 -3.28 -18.29
N ARG A 8 14.49 -3.42 -18.26
CA ARG A 8 15.18 -4.54 -17.61
C ARG A 8 15.33 -4.32 -16.10
N PHE A 9 15.56 -3.08 -15.68
CA PHE A 9 15.65 -2.71 -14.25
C PHE A 9 14.31 -2.83 -13.51
N LEU A 10 13.20 -2.52 -14.19
CA LEU A 10 11.87 -2.69 -13.61
C LEU A 10 11.54 -4.18 -13.38
N ARG A 11 11.92 -5.05 -14.32
CA ARG A 11 11.69 -6.51 -14.23
C ARG A 11 12.50 -7.14 -13.09
N LEU A 12 13.78 -6.76 -12.95
CA LEU A 12 14.65 -7.22 -11.87
C LEU A 12 14.15 -6.84 -10.46
N SER A 13 13.50 -5.67 -10.32
CA SER A 13 13.01 -5.21 -9.02
C SER A 13 11.73 -5.95 -8.59
N VAL A 14 10.83 -6.23 -9.53
CA VAL A 14 9.61 -7.02 -9.29
C VAL A 14 9.98 -8.49 -8.98
N ASP A 15 10.96 -9.05 -9.69
CA ASP A 15 11.44 -10.42 -9.44
C ASP A 15 12.14 -10.54 -8.06
N ASN A 16 12.84 -9.50 -7.60
CA ASN A 16 13.46 -9.46 -6.27
C ASN A 16 12.42 -9.41 -5.14
N PHE A 17 11.36 -8.62 -5.29
CA PHE A 17 10.25 -8.56 -4.33
C PHE A 17 9.47 -9.89 -4.25
N TYR A 18 9.30 -10.57 -5.39
CA TYR A 18 8.60 -11.86 -5.45
C TYR A 18 9.40 -13.02 -4.81
N GLN A 19 10.73 -13.03 -4.96
CA GLN A 19 11.61 -14.06 -4.37
C GLN A 19 11.70 -13.98 -2.83
N ILE A 20 11.63 -12.77 -2.26
CA ILE A 20 11.67 -12.56 -0.81
C ILE A 20 10.43 -13.15 -0.13
N SER A 21 9.24 -12.95 -0.70
CA SER A 21 7.98 -13.49 -0.17
C SER A 21 7.92 -15.02 -0.17
N ARG A 22 8.57 -15.68 -1.15
CA ARG A 22 8.54 -17.14 -1.30
C ARG A 22 9.46 -17.88 -0.32
N LYS A 23 10.56 -17.26 0.13
CA LYS A 23 11.52 -17.86 1.08
C LYS A 23 11.03 -17.82 2.55
N THR A 24 10.17 -16.87 2.90
CA THR A 24 9.64 -16.73 4.27
C THR A 24 8.54 -17.75 4.58
N ILE A 25 7.76 -18.16 3.58
CA ILE A 25 6.63 -19.09 3.76
C ILE A 25 7.08 -20.55 3.98
N LEU A 26 8.26 -20.95 3.50
CA LEU A 26 8.74 -22.34 3.59
C LEU A 26 9.55 -22.68 4.87
N ARG A 27 9.72 -21.75 5.82
CA ARG A 27 10.54 -21.96 7.04
C ARG A 27 9.73 -22.17 8.33
N SER A 28 8.40 -22.29 8.24
CA SER A 28 7.50 -22.27 9.41
C SER A 28 6.89 -23.62 9.83
N CYS A 29 7.58 -24.74 9.61
CA CYS A 29 7.19 -26.02 10.22
C CYS A 29 8.46 -26.79 10.63
N ASN A 30 8.91 -26.59 11.88
CA ASN A 30 9.68 -27.57 12.67
C ASN A 30 9.70 -27.08 14.13
N SER A 31 8.54 -27.19 14.80
CA SER A 31 8.43 -27.02 16.24
C SER A 31 8.49 -28.40 16.89
N THR A 32 9.70 -28.87 17.21
CA THR A 32 9.91 -30.04 18.08
C THR A 32 9.58 -29.65 19.51
N SER A 33 8.45 -30.14 20.01
CA SER A 33 8.06 -30.09 21.42
C SER A 33 8.96 -31.01 22.24
N VAL A 34 9.80 -30.46 23.11
CA VAL A 34 10.50 -31.23 24.16
C VAL A 34 9.67 -31.17 25.43
N MET A 35 9.11 -32.33 25.78
CA MET A 35 8.27 -32.55 26.97
C MET A 35 9.18 -32.73 28.20
N SER A 36 9.12 -31.80 29.16
CA SER A 36 9.88 -31.85 30.40
C SER A 36 9.13 -32.69 31.45
N GLN A 37 9.62 -33.92 31.71
CA GLN A 37 9.19 -34.75 32.83
C GLN A 37 9.75 -34.20 34.14
N ARG A 38 8.86 -33.72 35.02
CA ARG A 38 9.16 -33.45 36.43
C ARG A 38 9.17 -34.77 37.19
N TYR A 39 10.29 -35.09 37.84
CA TYR A 39 10.31 -36.00 38.98
C TYR A 39 10.62 -35.19 40.23
N GLY A 40 9.77 -35.33 41.24
CA GLY A 40 9.98 -34.78 42.57
C GLY A 40 10.53 -35.85 43.52
N THR A 41 11.39 -35.40 44.43
CA THR A 41 11.61 -36.00 45.75
C THR A 41 12.22 -34.93 46.66
N ALA A 42 11.54 -34.64 47.78
CA ALA A 42 12.14 -34.10 49.02
C ALA A 42 12.69 -35.31 49.82
N PRO A 43 13.60 -35.20 50.83
CA PRO A 43 13.64 -34.15 51.87
C PRO A 43 15.05 -33.75 52.44
N GLU A 44 15.00 -32.79 53.38
CA GLU A 44 15.83 -32.55 54.59
C GLU A 44 17.32 -32.09 54.56
N GLN A 45 17.50 -30.89 55.15
CA GLN A 45 18.55 -30.37 56.06
C GLN A 45 19.95 -31.01 56.07
N ASN A 46 20.99 -30.21 55.79
CA ASN A 46 22.01 -29.89 56.79
C ASN A 46 22.80 -28.62 56.43
N ALA A 47 23.10 -27.83 57.45
CA ALA A 47 24.00 -26.69 57.39
C ALA A 47 25.45 -27.18 57.31
N GLU A 48 26.27 -26.50 56.52
CA GLU A 48 27.67 -26.19 56.89
C GLU A 48 28.23 -25.15 55.91
N ALA A 49 28.60 -24.00 56.46
CA ALA A 49 29.31 -22.94 55.80
C ALA A 49 30.79 -23.08 56.15
N SER A 50 31.62 -23.34 55.14
CA SER A 50 33.02 -22.95 54.98
C SER A 50 33.74 -24.05 54.21
N GLU A 51 34.27 -23.71 53.04
CA GLU A 51 35.68 -23.91 52.72
C GLU A 51 35.95 -23.32 51.33
N VAL A 52 36.90 -22.41 51.27
CA VAL A 52 37.48 -21.89 50.02
C VAL A 52 38.27 -23.03 49.40
N SER A 53 37.60 -23.83 48.59
CA SER A 53 38.19 -24.91 47.81
C SER A 53 38.55 -24.37 46.43
N GLU A 54 39.82 -24.44 46.06
CA GLU A 54 40.32 -24.08 44.74
C GLU A 54 39.58 -24.88 43.66
N LEU A 55 38.76 -24.20 42.87
CA LEU A 55 38.09 -24.77 41.70
C LEU A 55 39.12 -25.48 40.80
N SER A 56 38.86 -26.75 40.49
CA SER A 56 39.62 -27.53 39.51
C SER A 56 39.67 -26.79 38.17
N GLU A 57 40.78 -26.91 37.43
CA GLU A 57 41.03 -26.21 36.15
C GLU A 57 39.85 -26.31 35.17
N ASN A 58 39.11 -27.43 35.20
CA ASN A 58 37.90 -27.65 34.40
C ASN A 58 36.71 -26.76 34.80
N GLU A 59 36.50 -26.49 36.09
CA GLU A 59 35.37 -25.69 36.58
C GLU A 59 35.57 -24.19 36.29
N LYS A 60 36.83 -23.72 36.31
CA LYS A 60 37.19 -22.35 35.88
C LYS A 60 36.97 -22.17 34.38
N LYS A 61 37.28 -23.19 33.58
CA LYS A 61 37.06 -23.18 32.12
C LYS A 61 35.57 -23.17 31.76
N LEU A 62 34.76 -23.98 32.45
CA LEU A 62 33.31 -24.00 32.31
C LEU A 62 32.65 -22.66 32.70
N LYS A 63 33.09 -22.02 33.78
CA LYS A 63 32.63 -20.66 34.16
C LYS A 63 32.95 -19.62 33.10
N SER A 64 34.17 -19.64 32.55
CA SER A 64 34.57 -18.76 31.45
C SER A 64 33.70 -18.94 30.20
N GLU A 65 33.41 -20.19 29.81
CA GLU A 65 32.55 -20.49 28.66
C GLU A 65 31.10 -20.05 28.90
N MET A 66 30.57 -20.25 30.11
CA MET A 66 29.24 -19.77 30.52
C MET A 66 29.14 -18.23 30.45
N ASP A 67 30.18 -17.51 30.89
CA ASP A 67 30.22 -16.05 30.82
C ASP A 67 30.31 -15.55 29.36
N GLN A 68 31.04 -16.26 28.49
CA GLN A 68 31.11 -15.95 27.07
C GLN A 68 29.76 -16.18 26.36
N LEU A 69 29.11 -17.31 26.62
CA LEU A 69 27.78 -17.63 26.11
C LEU A 69 26.73 -16.64 26.62
N GLY A 70 26.80 -16.23 27.90
CA GLY A 70 25.93 -15.21 28.48
C GLY A 70 26.06 -13.87 27.76
N LYS A 71 27.29 -13.44 27.46
CA LYS A 71 27.56 -12.22 26.67
C LYS A 71 27.03 -12.35 25.24
N GLU A 72 27.21 -13.49 24.59
CA GLU A 72 26.70 -13.71 23.23
C GLU A 72 25.17 -13.69 23.19
N ILE A 73 24.49 -14.30 24.16
CA ILE A 73 23.04 -14.25 24.29
C ILE A 73 22.55 -12.81 24.48
N LEU A 74 23.23 -12.01 25.30
CA LEU A 74 22.87 -10.61 25.51
C LEU A 74 23.00 -9.81 24.21
N VAL A 75 24.12 -9.94 23.50
CA VAL A 75 24.35 -9.27 22.21
C VAL A 75 23.33 -9.72 21.17
N LEU A 76 23.00 -11.01 21.11
CA LEU A 76 21.98 -11.54 20.20
C LEU A 76 20.59 -11.00 20.53
N ARG A 77 20.22 -10.90 21.81
CA ARG A 77 18.93 -10.31 22.23
C ARG A 77 18.84 -8.83 21.86
N GLU A 78 19.91 -8.07 22.09
CA GLU A 78 19.97 -6.65 21.73
C GLU A 78 19.80 -6.48 20.22
N ARG A 79 20.55 -7.23 19.41
CA ARG A 79 20.39 -7.21 17.94
C ARG A 79 18.98 -7.59 17.50
N ASN A 80 18.36 -8.57 18.15
CA ASN A 80 17.01 -8.99 17.81
C ASN A 80 15.99 -7.89 18.13
N SER A 81 16.13 -7.23 19.28
CA SER A 81 15.31 -6.07 19.66
C SER A 81 15.49 -4.92 18.66
N GLU A 82 16.72 -4.61 18.27
CA GLU A 82 16.99 -3.58 17.26
C GLU A 82 16.36 -3.90 15.90
N LEU A 83 16.41 -5.17 15.48
CA LEU A 83 15.82 -5.62 14.22
C LEU A 83 14.29 -5.55 14.27
N ASP A 84 13.67 -5.95 15.37
CA ASP A 84 12.23 -5.84 15.57
C ASP A 84 11.76 -4.38 15.52
N ASP A 85 12.52 -3.47 16.14
CA ASP A 85 12.21 -2.03 16.11
C ASP A 85 12.36 -1.45 14.70
N LYS A 86 13.43 -1.81 13.98
CA LYS A 86 13.62 -1.42 12.57
C LYS A 86 12.51 -1.97 11.68
N TYR A 87 12.10 -3.22 11.90
CA TYR A 87 11.05 -3.87 11.14
C TYR A 87 9.69 -3.20 11.37
N LYS A 88 9.30 -2.97 12.62
CA LYS A 88 8.05 -2.27 12.97
C LYS A 88 8.03 -0.86 12.39
N ARG A 89 9.15 -0.14 12.46
CA ARG A 89 9.29 1.19 11.86
C ARG A 89 9.12 1.14 10.35
N ALA A 90 9.79 0.20 9.67
CA ALA A 90 9.66 0.04 8.23
C ALA A 90 8.23 -0.30 7.79
N LEU A 91 7.51 -1.13 8.54
CA LEU A 91 6.09 -1.41 8.29
C LEU A 91 5.22 -0.16 8.44
N ALA A 92 5.43 0.61 9.50
CA ALA A 92 4.70 1.86 9.72
C ALA A 92 4.98 2.88 8.60
N ASP A 93 6.24 3.04 8.19
CA ASP A 93 6.63 3.93 7.10
C ASP A 93 6.01 3.49 5.76
N GLY A 94 5.95 2.18 5.50
CA GLY A 94 5.29 1.61 4.33
C GLY A 94 3.79 1.92 4.28
N GLU A 95 3.09 1.76 5.40
CA GLU A 95 1.66 2.04 5.47
C GLU A 95 1.36 3.55 5.37
N ASN A 96 2.16 4.39 6.03
CA ASN A 96 2.08 5.84 5.90
C ASN A 96 2.31 6.29 4.45
N LEU A 97 3.28 5.69 3.75
CA LEU A 97 3.52 5.96 2.35
C LEU A 97 2.34 5.52 1.48
N ARG A 98 1.78 4.33 1.72
CA ARG A 98 0.62 3.81 1.02
C ARG A 98 -0.57 4.79 1.14
N MET A 99 -0.92 5.19 2.36
CA MET A 99 -2.01 6.14 2.62
C MET A 99 -1.77 7.50 1.96
N ARG A 100 -0.52 8.00 1.99
CA ARG A 100 -0.18 9.27 1.34
C ARG A 100 -0.31 9.18 -0.18
N LEU A 101 0.16 8.08 -0.76
CA LEU A 101 0.11 7.88 -2.21
C LEU A 101 -1.33 7.68 -2.69
N THR A 102 -2.17 6.93 -1.96
CA THR A 102 -3.59 6.79 -2.32
C THR A 102 -4.28 8.15 -2.35
N LYS A 103 -4.05 8.99 -1.34
CA LYS A 103 -4.56 10.36 -1.31
C LYS A 103 -4.06 11.19 -2.48
N GLN A 104 -2.75 11.14 -2.79
CA GLN A 104 -2.19 11.86 -3.94
C GLN A 104 -2.77 11.38 -5.27
N ILE A 105 -3.07 10.09 -5.42
CA ILE A 105 -3.71 9.53 -6.60
C ILE A 105 -5.16 10.03 -6.72
N GLU A 106 -5.91 10.07 -5.62
CA GLU A 106 -7.27 10.62 -5.58
C GLU A 106 -7.27 12.11 -5.93
N ASP A 107 -6.38 12.88 -5.32
CA ASP A 107 -6.19 14.30 -5.63
C ASP A 107 -5.82 14.48 -7.12
N ALA A 108 -4.85 13.72 -7.62
CA ALA A 108 -4.44 13.81 -9.02
C ALA A 108 -5.57 13.46 -10.01
N LYS A 109 -6.46 12.52 -9.67
CA LYS A 109 -7.66 12.22 -10.49
C LYS A 109 -8.63 13.40 -10.50
N LEU A 110 -8.90 13.98 -9.32
CA LEU A 110 -9.80 15.12 -9.16
C LEU A 110 -9.28 16.36 -9.89
N PHE A 111 -8.02 16.72 -9.68
CA PHE A 111 -7.43 17.92 -10.30
C PHE A 111 -7.03 17.70 -11.77
N GLY A 112 -6.73 16.47 -12.17
CA GLY A 112 -6.35 16.13 -13.55
C GLY A 112 -7.50 16.31 -14.56
N ILE A 113 -8.75 16.06 -14.15
CA ILE A 113 -9.93 16.21 -15.03
C ILE A 113 -10.46 17.65 -15.09
N GLN A 114 -10.12 18.51 -14.12
CA GLN A 114 -10.64 19.88 -14.04
C GLN A 114 -10.36 20.74 -15.28
N GLY A 115 -9.16 20.63 -15.86
CA GLY A 115 -8.82 21.35 -17.09
C GLY A 115 -9.74 20.97 -18.25
N PHE A 116 -9.96 19.67 -18.42
CA PHE A 116 -10.89 19.16 -19.44
C PHE A 116 -12.33 19.62 -19.21
N CYS A 117 -12.82 19.62 -17.96
CA CYS A 117 -14.15 20.13 -17.66
C CYS A 117 -14.30 21.63 -17.96
N LYS A 118 -13.25 22.42 -17.71
CA LYS A 118 -13.25 23.85 -18.04
C LYS A 118 -13.39 24.06 -19.55
N ASP A 119 -12.60 23.36 -20.34
CA ASP A 119 -12.66 23.45 -21.81
C ASP A 119 -14.03 22.99 -22.34
N LEU A 120 -14.67 22.03 -21.68
CA LEU A 120 -16.00 21.53 -22.06
C LEU A 120 -17.12 22.55 -21.79
N LEU A 121 -16.99 23.39 -20.75
CA LEU A 121 -17.94 24.46 -20.45
C LEU A 121 -17.96 25.52 -21.56
N ASP A 122 -16.78 25.90 -22.07
CA ASP A 122 -16.67 26.86 -23.17
C ASP A 122 -17.42 26.36 -24.42
N VAL A 123 -17.32 25.04 -24.72
CA VAL A 123 -18.07 24.41 -25.81
C VAL A 123 -19.58 24.42 -25.55
N ALA A 124 -20.00 24.13 -24.32
CA ALA A 124 -21.41 24.15 -23.94
C ALA A 124 -22.03 25.56 -24.10
N ASP A 125 -21.29 26.59 -23.70
CA ASP A 125 -21.72 27.99 -23.84
C ASP A 125 -21.85 28.40 -25.32
N ILE A 126 -20.92 27.98 -26.18
CA ILE A 126 -20.99 28.24 -27.63
C ILE A 126 -22.20 27.54 -28.24
N LEU A 127 -22.47 26.29 -27.88
CA LEU A 127 -23.65 25.56 -28.36
C LEU A 127 -24.95 26.22 -27.89
N GLY A 128 -25.01 26.66 -26.64
CA GLY A 128 -26.15 27.43 -26.10
C GLY A 128 -26.43 28.66 -26.97
N LYS A 129 -25.40 29.50 -27.20
CA LYS A 129 -25.51 30.67 -28.08
C LYS A 129 -25.92 30.33 -29.51
N ALA A 130 -25.39 29.24 -30.06
CA ALA A 130 -25.75 28.78 -31.40
C ALA A 130 -27.24 28.43 -31.47
N THR A 131 -27.79 27.72 -30.47
CA THR A 131 -29.24 27.42 -30.44
C THR A 131 -30.11 28.66 -30.22
N GLU A 132 -29.65 29.64 -29.45
CA GLU A 132 -30.38 30.91 -29.24
C GLU A 132 -30.36 31.83 -30.47
N SER A 133 -29.32 31.74 -31.29
CA SER A 133 -29.16 32.57 -32.49
C SER A 133 -30.11 32.21 -33.63
N VAL A 134 -30.75 31.03 -33.59
CA VAL A 134 -31.67 30.57 -34.64
C VAL A 134 -33.04 31.23 -34.44
N PRO A 135 -33.55 32.00 -35.43
CA PRO A 135 -34.88 32.59 -35.35
C PRO A 135 -35.96 31.51 -35.27
N LYS A 136 -36.80 31.55 -34.22
CA LYS A 136 -37.87 30.57 -34.00
C LYS A 136 -38.93 30.62 -35.10
N ASP A 137 -39.11 31.79 -35.71
CA ASP A 137 -40.08 32.03 -36.78
C ASP A 137 -39.69 31.30 -38.09
N GLU A 138 -38.41 31.05 -38.30
CA GLU A 138 -37.89 30.30 -39.46
C GLU A 138 -37.91 28.78 -39.26
N LEU A 139 -38.20 28.32 -38.03
CA LEU A 139 -38.25 26.92 -37.64
C LEU A 139 -39.60 26.25 -38.00
N THR A 140 -40.11 26.54 -39.19
CA THR A 140 -41.38 26.02 -39.70
C THR A 140 -41.17 24.88 -40.71
N GLU A 141 -42.25 24.17 -41.06
CA GLU A 141 -42.29 23.18 -42.16
C GLU A 141 -41.80 23.71 -43.51
N ARG A 142 -41.72 25.05 -43.68
CA ARG A 142 -41.15 25.71 -44.86
C ARG A 142 -39.67 25.41 -45.05
N ASN A 143 -38.91 25.21 -43.97
CA ASN A 143 -37.48 24.93 -44.00
C ASN A 143 -37.16 23.67 -43.17
N PRO A 144 -37.53 22.46 -43.66
CA PRO A 144 -37.38 21.22 -42.90
C PRO A 144 -35.91 20.92 -42.54
N HIS A 145 -34.96 21.31 -43.41
CA HIS A 145 -33.53 21.13 -43.14
C HIS A 145 -33.03 21.91 -41.93
N LEU A 146 -33.53 23.15 -41.72
CA LEU A 146 -33.15 23.98 -40.57
C LEU A 146 -33.73 23.41 -39.27
N LYS A 147 -34.98 22.95 -39.31
CA LYS A 147 -35.65 22.29 -38.17
C LYS A 147 -34.89 21.05 -37.71
N THR A 148 -34.54 20.15 -38.64
CA THR A 148 -33.77 18.93 -38.33
C THR A 148 -32.37 19.25 -37.79
N LEU A 149 -31.70 20.28 -38.33
CA LEU A 149 -30.38 20.70 -37.84
C LEU A 149 -30.46 21.25 -36.40
N TYR A 150 -31.44 22.12 -36.12
CA TYR A 150 -31.67 22.66 -34.77
C TYR A 150 -31.96 21.57 -33.75
N GLU A 151 -32.77 20.58 -34.13
CA GLU A 151 -33.08 19.43 -33.27
C GLU A 151 -31.82 18.59 -33.00
N GLY A 152 -30.99 18.34 -34.01
CA GLY A 152 -29.70 17.67 -33.86
C GLY A 152 -28.76 18.42 -32.90
N LEU A 153 -28.66 19.74 -33.03
CA LEU A 153 -27.90 20.61 -32.13
C LEU A 153 -28.39 20.50 -30.68
N ARG A 154 -29.71 20.52 -30.46
CA ARG A 154 -30.33 20.33 -29.14
C ARG A 154 -30.04 18.95 -28.54
N MET A 155 -30.02 17.90 -29.36
CA MET A 155 -29.64 16.56 -28.90
C MET A 155 -28.17 16.51 -28.48
N THR A 156 -27.27 17.13 -29.24
CA THR A 156 -25.83 17.20 -28.89
C THR A 156 -25.59 18.00 -27.61
N GLU A 157 -26.26 19.16 -27.45
CA GLU A 157 -26.23 19.96 -26.22
C GLU A 157 -26.68 19.14 -24.99
N SER A 158 -27.78 18.40 -25.12
CA SER A 158 -28.29 17.52 -24.06
C SER A 158 -27.29 16.41 -23.68
N GLN A 159 -26.63 15.80 -24.67
CA GLN A 159 -25.60 14.80 -24.43
C GLN A 159 -24.36 15.41 -23.75
N LEU A 160 -23.95 16.61 -24.17
CA LEU A 160 -22.82 17.32 -23.58
C LEU A 160 -23.06 17.66 -22.11
N HIS A 161 -24.28 18.10 -21.75
CA HIS A 161 -24.66 18.35 -20.36
C HIS A 161 -24.60 17.09 -19.49
N LYS A 162 -24.97 15.92 -20.03
CA LYS A 162 -24.87 14.64 -19.31
C LYS A 162 -23.42 14.29 -19.00
N VAL A 163 -22.52 14.42 -19.97
CA VAL A 163 -21.08 14.14 -19.81
C VAL A 163 -20.45 15.11 -18.80
N SER A 164 -20.79 16.41 -18.91
CA SER A 164 -20.27 17.44 -18.01
C SER A 164 -20.70 17.20 -16.56
N ARG A 165 -21.97 16.81 -16.33
CA ARG A 165 -22.47 16.48 -14.99
C ARG A 165 -21.77 15.24 -14.41
N PHE A 166 -21.63 14.18 -15.18
CA PHE A 166 -20.97 12.95 -14.72
C PHE A 166 -19.51 13.20 -14.31
N SER A 167 -18.79 14.03 -15.09
CA SER A 167 -17.39 14.36 -14.81
C SER A 167 -17.20 15.30 -13.60
N LEU A 168 -18.21 16.10 -13.24
CA LEU A 168 -18.13 17.09 -12.16
C LEU A 168 -18.71 16.60 -10.82
N PHE A 169 -19.54 15.54 -10.82
CA PHE A 169 -20.31 15.10 -9.64
C PHE A 169 -20.04 13.68 -9.14
N SER A 170 -18.98 12.99 -9.59
CA SER A 170 -18.61 11.69 -9.00
C SER A 170 -17.38 11.77 -8.09
N PRO A 171 -17.55 12.11 -6.79
CA PRO A 171 -16.61 11.70 -5.75
C PRO A 171 -16.90 10.29 -5.19
N GLU A 172 -18.10 9.70 -5.40
CA GLU A 172 -18.55 8.58 -4.53
C GLU A 172 -18.79 7.22 -5.22
N THR A 173 -18.86 7.12 -6.54
CA THR A 173 -19.22 5.84 -7.20
C THR A 173 -18.08 4.85 -7.41
N PHE A 174 -16.89 5.07 -6.83
CA PHE A 174 -15.77 4.12 -6.91
C PHE A 174 -15.45 3.42 -5.59
N ILE A 175 -16.05 3.85 -4.46
CA ILE A 175 -15.81 3.24 -3.15
C ILE A 175 -16.76 2.06 -2.88
N GLU A 176 -17.96 2.02 -3.49
CA GLU A 176 -18.91 0.91 -3.30
C GLU A 176 -18.61 -0.35 -4.14
N ASN A 177 -17.59 -0.36 -4.99
CA ASN A 177 -17.25 -1.52 -5.82
C ASN A 177 -15.97 -2.26 -5.36
N ILE A 178 -15.58 -2.05 -4.10
CA ILE A 178 -14.59 -2.85 -3.38
C ILE A 178 -15.25 -3.38 -2.08
N PHE A 179 -16.35 -4.11 -2.22
CA PHE A 179 -16.78 -5.19 -1.32
C PHE A 179 -17.75 -6.11 -2.07
#